data_AF-A0A6G1RC30-F1
#
_entry.id   AF-A0A6G1RC30-F1
#
_cell.length_a   1.000
_cell.length_b   1.000
_cell.length_c   1.000
_cell.angle_alpha   90.00
_cell.angle_beta   90.00
_cell.angle_gamma   90.00
#
_symmetry.space_group_name_H-M   'P 1'
#
loop_
_entity.id
_entity.type
_entity.pdbx_description
1 polymer ?
#
loop_
_entity_poly.entity_id
_entity_poly.type
_entity_poly.pdbx_seq_one_letter_code
_entity_poly.pdbx_strand_id
1 'polypeptide(L)'
;KRLFLLTEGGHPGYVQIAAFRDIEDVKSTTVAFLLLRIPTLRIKTLSKKETFEANLKTECDLWYLIVKEMWAGKKMADDHKDPQYIQQALTNVLLMDAVVGALQSSKTIYAASKLSYFDRMKNEVPMMVPKTTSE
;
A
#
# COMPACT_ATOMS: atom_id res chain seq x y z
N LYS A 1 -0.34 10.77 -0.84
CA LYS A 1 -1.81 10.99 -1.01
C LYS A 1 -2.43 10.09 -2.08
N ARG A 2 -1.77 9.88 -3.23
CA ARG A 2 -2.25 9.06 -4.35
C ARG A 2 -1.04 8.36 -5.01
N LEU A 3 -1.31 7.35 -5.82
CA LEU A 3 -0.36 6.65 -6.67
C LEU A 3 -0.53 7.11 -8.12
N PHE A 4 0.59 7.28 -8.81
CA PHE A 4 0.65 7.67 -10.22
C PHE A 4 1.63 6.77 -10.96
N LEU A 5 1.30 6.41 -12.19
CA LEU A 5 2.24 5.87 -13.17
C LEU A 5 2.74 7.03 -14.01
N LEU A 6 4.05 7.22 -14.09
CA LEU A 6 4.66 8.18 -14.99
C LEU A 6 4.93 7.48 -16.33
N THR A 7 4.56 8.11 -17.44
CA THR A 7 4.65 7.52 -18.78
C THR A 7 5.40 8.46 -19.70
N GLU A 8 6.35 7.93 -20.47
CA GLU A 8 7.03 8.70 -21.52
C GLU A 8 6.08 9.00 -22.69
N GLY A 9 6.31 10.12 -23.37
CA GLY A 9 5.76 10.38 -24.71
C GLY A 9 4.31 10.87 -24.83
N GLY A 10 3.61 11.17 -23.73
CA GLY A 10 2.21 11.65 -23.78
C GLY A 10 1.95 12.92 -22.97
N HIS A 11 0.90 13.67 -23.32
CA HIS A 11 0.30 14.69 -22.46
C HIS A 11 -0.95 14.06 -21.80
N PRO A 12 -1.07 14.01 -20.46
CA PRO A 12 -0.31 14.77 -19.45
C PRO A 12 0.95 14.07 -18.89
N GLY A 13 1.39 12.93 -19.44
CA GLY A 13 2.64 12.25 -19.03
C GLY A 13 2.53 11.42 -17.76
N TYR A 14 1.31 11.25 -17.24
CA TYR A 14 1.02 10.40 -16.09
C TYR A 14 -0.38 9.81 -16.17
N VAL A 15 -0.58 8.72 -15.43
CA VAL A 15 -1.89 8.11 -15.17
C VAL A 15 -2.09 8.05 -13.67
N GLN A 16 -3.19 8.62 -13.16
CA GLN A 16 -3.56 8.44 -11.76
C GLN A 16 -4.07 7.01 -11.55
N ILE A 17 -3.33 6.22 -10.77
CA ILE A 17 -3.68 4.84 -10.44
C ILE A 17 -4.85 4.86 -9.45
N ALA A 18 -4.60 5.35 -8.23
CA ALA A 18 -5.54 5.35 -7.13
C ALA A 18 -5.22 6.46 -6.11
N ALA A 19 -6.23 7.08 -5.52
CA ALA A 19 -6.03 7.74 -4.22
C ALA A 19 -6.10 6.68 -3.12
N PHE A 20 -5.28 6.80 -2.07
CA PHE A 20 -5.27 5.80 -0.99
C PHE A 20 -6.64 5.62 -0.33
N ARG A 21 -7.47 6.67 -0.30
CA ARG A 21 -8.84 6.61 0.26
C ARG A 21 -9.80 5.77 -0.59
N ASP A 22 -9.52 5.62 -1.89
CA ASP A 22 -10.41 4.98 -2.87
C ASP A 22 -10.01 3.52 -3.14
N ILE A 23 -8.95 3.02 -2.49
CA ILE A 23 -8.49 1.64 -2.64
C ILE A 23 -9.50 0.70 -1.98
N GLU A 24 -9.90 -0.33 -2.73
CA GLU A 24 -10.80 -1.40 -2.28
C GLU A 24 -9.99 -2.64 -1.89
N ASP A 25 -9.00 -3.02 -2.70
CA ASP A 25 -8.21 -4.24 -2.53
C ASP A 25 -6.81 -4.07 -3.11
N VAL A 26 -5.83 -4.74 -2.49
CA VAL A 26 -4.42 -4.75 -2.91
C VAL A 26 -3.92 -6.19 -2.78
N LYS A 27 -3.31 -6.72 -3.84
CA LYS A 27 -2.79 -8.10 -3.85
C LYS A 27 -1.39 -8.16 -4.46
N SER A 28 -0.49 -8.91 -3.81
CA SER A 28 0.72 -9.43 -4.44
C SER A 28 0.36 -10.77 -5.10
N THR A 29 0.50 -10.85 -6.42
CA THR A 29 0.13 -12.03 -7.21
C THR A 29 1.23 -12.38 -8.19
N THR A 30 1.04 -13.46 -8.95
CA THR A 30 1.91 -13.76 -10.10
C THR A 30 1.07 -13.85 -11.36
N VAL A 31 1.51 -13.20 -12.44
CA VAL A 31 0.96 -13.39 -13.77
C VAL A 31 1.88 -14.36 -14.52
N ALA A 32 1.27 -15.40 -15.12
CA ALA A 32 1.98 -16.37 -15.93
C ALA A 32 2.10 -15.86 -17.38
N PHE A 33 3.30 -15.89 -17.93
CA PHE A 33 3.56 -15.63 -19.35
C PHE A 33 4.56 -16.65 -19.88
N LEU A 34 4.09 -17.54 -20.76
CA LEU A 34 4.85 -18.72 -21.19
C LEU A 34 5.34 -19.54 -19.96
N LEU A 35 6.65 -19.66 -19.78
CA LEU A 35 7.28 -20.35 -18.65
C LEU A 35 7.61 -19.42 -17.47
N LEU A 36 7.39 -18.11 -17.62
CA LEU A 36 7.72 -17.11 -16.60
C LEU A 36 6.55 -16.90 -15.63
N ARG A 37 6.87 -16.77 -14.34
CA ARG A 37 5.97 -16.24 -13.31
C ARG A 37 6.48 -14.87 -12.91
N ILE A 38 5.71 -13.84 -13.26
CA ILE A 38 6.10 -12.46 -13.01
C ILE A 38 5.36 -11.98 -11.76
N PRO A 39 6.06 -11.60 -10.68
CA PRO A 39 5.43 -10.96 -9.53
C PRO A 39 4.76 -9.64 -9.94
N THR A 40 3.47 -9.54 -9.61
CA THR A 40 2.58 -8.48 -10.08
C THR A 40 1.75 -7.94 -8.92
N LEU A 41 1.85 -6.63 -8.69
CA LEU A 41 1.01 -5.91 -7.77
C LEU A 41 -0.32 -5.57 -8.45
N ARG A 42 -1.43 -5.90 -7.81
CA ARG A 42 -2.79 -5.58 -8.28
C ARG A 42 -3.46 -4.62 -7.30
N ILE A 43 -4.02 -3.53 -7.82
CA ILE A 43 -4.74 -2.51 -7.04
C ILE A 43 -6.13 -2.32 -7.62
N LYS A 44 -7.15 -2.65 -6.84
CA LYS A 44 -8.54 -2.40 -7.17
C LYS A 44 -9.04 -1.16 -6.43
N THR A 45 -9.82 -0.33 -7.10
CA THR A 45 -10.41 0.89 -6.53
C THR A 45 -11.92 0.84 -6.58
N LEU A 46 -12.59 1.46 -5.61
CA LEU A 46 -14.05 1.44 -5.47
C LEU A 46 -14.81 1.94 -6.71
N SER A 47 -14.25 2.91 -7.44
CA SER A 47 -14.92 3.61 -8.53
C SER A 47 -14.59 3.08 -9.93
N LYS A 48 -13.57 2.21 -10.07
CA LYS A 48 -13.14 1.68 -11.38
C LYS A 48 -13.42 0.19 -11.46
N LYS A 49 -14.00 -0.23 -12.58
CA LYS A 49 -14.22 -1.66 -12.87
C LYS A 49 -12.91 -2.41 -13.11
N GLU A 50 -11.94 -1.74 -13.72
CA GLU A 50 -10.63 -2.33 -14.05
C GLU A 50 -9.66 -2.26 -12.86
N THR A 51 -8.96 -3.36 -12.64
CA THR A 51 -7.87 -3.47 -11.67
C THR A 51 -6.58 -3.00 -12.30
N PHE A 52 -5.85 -2.10 -11.64
CA PHE A 52 -4.51 -1.73 -12.07
C PHE A 52 -3.53 -2.86 -11.74
N GLU A 53 -2.66 -3.20 -12.69
CA GLU A 53 -1.65 -4.26 -12.54
C GLU A 53 -0.27 -3.71 -12.89
N ALA A 54 0.71 -3.97 -12.03
CA ALA A 54 2.10 -3.57 -12.25
C ALA A 54 3.04 -4.76 -12.02
N ASN A 55 3.79 -5.10 -13.07
CA ASN A 55 4.82 -6.15 -13.04
C ASN A 55 6.10 -5.62 -12.41
N LEU A 56 6.14 -5.59 -11.08
CA LEU A 56 7.22 -4.97 -10.30
C LEU A 56 8.40 -5.91 -10.01
N LYS A 57 8.33 -7.18 -10.42
CA LYS A 57 9.40 -8.17 -10.23
C LYS A 57 9.84 -8.24 -8.76
N THR A 58 11.10 -7.96 -8.45
CA THR A 58 11.68 -8.02 -7.10
C THR A 58 11.12 -6.96 -6.16
N GLU A 59 10.59 -5.86 -6.70
CA GLU A 59 10.02 -4.76 -5.90
C GLU A 59 8.57 -5.02 -5.49
N CYS A 60 7.95 -6.09 -6.00
CA CYS A 60 6.52 -6.35 -5.81
C CYS A 60 6.11 -6.44 -4.34
N ASP A 61 6.90 -7.13 -3.52
CA ASP A 61 6.57 -7.33 -2.11
C ASP A 61 6.76 -6.05 -1.28
N LEU A 62 7.78 -5.23 -1.59
CA LEU A 62 7.96 -3.94 -0.93
C LEU A 62 6.79 -3.00 -1.28
N TRP A 63 6.46 -2.86 -2.56
CA TRP A 63 5.33 -2.02 -2.96
C TRP A 63 3.99 -2.51 -2.40
N TYR A 64 3.81 -3.82 -2.27
CA TYR A 64 2.64 -4.38 -1.58
C TYR A 64 2.53 -3.88 -0.13
N LEU A 65 3.63 -3.92 0.64
CA LEU A 65 3.68 -3.39 2.01
C LEU A 65 3.43 -1.87 2.03
N ILE A 66 4.09 -1.11 1.16
CA ILE A 66 3.97 0.35 1.07
C ILE A 66 2.52 0.76 0.82
N VAL A 67 1.87 0.17 -0.19
CA VAL A 67 0.51 0.54 -0.56
C VAL A 67 -0.48 0.17 0.54
N LYS A 68 -0.33 -0.99 1.18
CA LYS A 68 -1.18 -1.40 2.29
C LYS A 68 -1.05 -0.50 3.51
N GLU A 69 0.17 -0.14 3.91
CA GLU A 69 0.40 0.74 5.05
C GLU A 69 -0.16 2.15 4.81
N MET A 70 0.07 2.72 3.62
CA MET A 70 -0.49 4.03 3.25
C MET A 70 -2.03 4.00 3.17
N TRP A 71 -2.61 2.91 2.68
CA TRP A 71 -4.06 2.71 2.66
C TRP A 71 -4.64 2.62 4.07
N ALA A 72 -4.05 1.80 4.94
CA ALA A 72 -4.49 1.66 6.33
C ALA A 72 -4.35 2.98 7.11
N GLY A 73 -3.20 3.67 7.00
CA GLY A 73 -2.99 4.97 7.63
C GLY A 73 -3.94 6.04 7.10
N LYS A 74 -4.30 6.00 5.81
CA LYS A 74 -5.30 6.91 5.24
C LYS A 74 -6.69 6.66 5.81
N LYS A 75 -7.07 5.39 5.97
CA LYS A 75 -8.35 4.99 6.58
C LYS A 75 -8.42 5.45 8.03
N MET A 76 -7.37 5.20 8.83
CA MET A 76 -7.28 5.68 10.22
C MET A 76 -7.43 7.20 10.32
N ALA A 77 -6.76 7.94 9.42
CA ALA A 77 -6.86 9.40 9.35
C ALA A 77 -8.30 9.88 9.05
N ASP A 78 -9.02 9.18 8.15
CA ASP A 78 -10.41 9.51 7.84
C ASP A 78 -11.37 9.15 8.97
N ASP A 79 -11.17 8.01 9.62
CA ASP A 79 -12.01 7.51 10.71
C ASP A 79 -11.88 8.40 11.96
N HIS A 80 -10.67 8.85 12.29
CA HIS A 80 -10.37 9.66 13.48
C HIS A 80 -10.31 11.17 13.22
N LYS A 81 -10.45 11.61 11.96
CA LYS A 81 -10.31 13.01 11.53
C LYS A 81 -8.96 13.63 11.88
N ASP A 82 -7.91 12.82 11.95
CA ASP A 82 -6.57 13.24 12.32
C ASP A 82 -5.56 12.98 11.18
N PRO A 83 -5.00 14.04 10.55
CA PRO A 83 -4.02 13.89 9.48
C PRO A 83 -2.68 13.31 9.95
N GLN A 84 -2.41 13.21 11.25
CA GLN A 84 -1.15 12.66 11.76
C GLN A 84 -0.98 11.19 11.38
N TYR A 85 -2.06 10.40 11.31
CA TYR A 85 -2.01 8.99 10.89
C TYR A 85 -1.41 8.80 9.49
N ILE A 86 -1.76 9.66 8.52
CA ILE A 86 -1.20 9.53 7.15
C ILE A 86 0.25 10.00 7.08
N GLN A 87 0.68 10.90 7.97
CA GLN A 87 2.10 11.29 8.06
C GLN A 87 2.94 10.17 8.68
N GLN A 88 2.44 9.54 9.73
CA GLN A 88 3.12 8.39 10.34
C GLN A 88 3.21 7.21 9.37
N ALA A 89 2.14 6.94 8.61
CA ALA A 89 2.18 5.91 7.57
C ALA A 89 3.22 6.21 6.49
N LEU A 90 3.35 7.49 6.09
CA LEU A 90 4.39 7.92 5.16
C LEU A 90 5.79 7.69 5.73
N THR A 91 6.02 8.02 7.01
CA THR A 91 7.29 7.72 7.68
C THR A 91 7.58 6.23 7.69
N ASN A 92 6.59 5.40 8.05
CA ASN A 92 6.74 3.94 8.10
C ASN A 92 7.19 3.38 6.74
N VAL A 93 6.56 3.80 5.64
CA VAL A 93 6.90 3.27 4.30
C VAL A 93 8.25 3.76 3.79
N LEU A 94 8.67 4.98 4.15
CA LEU A 94 10.02 5.46 3.82
C LEU A 94 11.08 4.69 4.62
N LEU A 95 10.79 4.32 5.87
CA LEU A 95 11.67 3.46 6.66
C LEU A 95 11.70 2.03 6.12
N MET A 96 10.58 1.48 5.63
CA MET A 96 10.55 0.18 4.96
C MET A 96 11.48 0.18 3.74
N ASP A 97 11.36 1.18 2.87
CA ASP A 97 12.20 1.34 1.69
C ASP A 97 13.69 1.43 2.06
N ALA A 98 14.03 2.25 3.05
CA ALA A 98 15.40 2.36 3.56
C ALA A 98 15.93 1.04 4.13
N VAL A 99 15.12 0.29 4.88
CA VAL A 99 15.47 -1.05 5.37
C VAL A 99 15.70 -2.00 4.20
N VAL A 100 14.88 -1.89 3.14
CA VAL A 100 15.04 -2.73 1.95
C VAL A 100 16.34 -2.44 1.20
N GLY A 101 16.66 -1.17 0.99
CA GLY A 101 17.90 -0.75 0.36
C GLY A 101 19.15 -1.08 1.17
N ALA A 102 19.07 -1.06 2.51
CA ALA A 102 20.23 -1.25 3.38
C ALA A 102 20.61 -2.72 3.62
N LEU A 103 19.64 -3.62 3.78
CA LEU A 103 19.94 -5.00 4.21
C LEU A 103 20.35 -5.94 3.06
N GLN A 104 19.97 -5.64 1.80
CA GLN A 104 20.28 -6.43 0.58
C GLN A 104 20.28 -7.98 0.77
N SER A 105 19.41 -8.48 1.65
CA SER A 105 19.35 -9.89 2.05
C SER A 105 18.00 -10.52 1.69
N SER A 106 17.91 -11.85 1.70
CA SER A 106 16.64 -12.56 1.49
C SER A 106 15.58 -12.35 2.58
N LYS A 107 15.96 -11.80 3.75
CA LYS A 107 15.05 -11.55 4.89
C LYS A 107 14.56 -10.11 4.98
N THR A 108 14.90 -9.31 3.99
CA THR A 108 14.78 -7.86 4.05
C THR A 108 13.31 -7.40 4.02
N ILE A 109 12.46 -8.05 3.24
CA ILE A 109 11.01 -7.79 3.22
C ILE A 109 10.37 -8.11 4.59
N TYR A 110 10.79 -9.21 5.23
CA TYR A 110 10.30 -9.55 6.57
C TYR A 110 10.73 -8.53 7.63
N ALA A 111 11.94 -7.98 7.53
CA ALA A 111 12.37 -6.90 8.41
C ALA A 111 11.55 -5.63 8.18
N ALA A 112 11.35 -5.24 6.91
CA ALA A 112 10.51 -4.09 6.55
C ALA A 112 9.06 -4.26 7.02
N SER A 113 8.49 -5.47 6.94
CA SER A 113 7.12 -5.73 7.41
C SER A 113 6.93 -5.56 8.92
N LYS A 114 8.00 -5.40 9.71
CA LYS A 114 7.87 -5.03 11.14
C LYS A 114 7.48 -3.56 11.34
N LEU A 115 7.67 -2.73 10.32
CA LEU A 115 7.29 -1.31 10.32
C LEU A 115 5.84 -1.07 9.83
N SER A 116 5.12 -2.11 9.37
CA SER A 116 3.75 -1.97 8.83
C SER A 116 2.72 -1.92 9.95
N TYR A 117 2.78 -0.86 10.75
CA TYR A 117 2.02 -0.70 11.97
C TYR A 117 0.51 -0.60 11.70
N PHE A 118 0.08 0.29 10.81
CA PHE A 118 -1.33 0.53 10.57
C PHE A 118 -2.02 -0.63 9.86
N ASP A 119 -1.33 -1.26 8.91
CA ASP A 119 -1.87 -2.45 8.26
C ASP A 119 -2.06 -3.59 9.26
N ARG A 120 -1.14 -3.77 10.20
CA ARG A 120 -1.29 -4.78 11.27
C ARG A 120 -2.45 -4.43 12.21
N MET A 121 -2.57 -3.18 12.65
CA MET A 121 -3.69 -2.76 13.50
C MET A 121 -5.04 -3.04 12.85
N LYS A 122 -5.18 -2.76 11.55
CA LYS A 122 -6.41 -3.04 10.78
C LYS A 122 -6.80 -4.52 10.78
N ASN A 123 -5.82 -5.42 10.78
CA ASN A 123 -6.03 -6.87 10.66
C ASN A 123 -6.06 -7.60 12.02
N GLU A 124 -5.37 -7.10 13.03
CA GLU A 124 -5.17 -7.77 14.34
C GLU A 124 -6.11 -7.24 15.44
N VAL A 125 -6.61 -6.00 15.33
CA VAL A 125 -7.43 -5.37 16.38
C VAL A 125 -8.78 -4.93 15.79
N PRO A 126 -9.91 -5.59 16.12
CA PRO A 126 -11.21 -4.98 15.87
C PRO A 126 -11.19 -3.64 16.59
N MET A 127 -11.27 -2.53 15.83
CA MET A 127 -11.31 -1.20 16.43
C MET A 127 -12.50 -1.15 17.38
N MET A 128 -12.22 -1.24 18.67
CA MET A 128 -13.22 -1.17 19.72
C MET A 128 -13.67 0.28 19.77
N VAL A 129 -14.77 0.58 19.08
CA VAL A 129 -15.42 1.89 19.18
C VAL A 129 -15.76 2.07 20.65
N PRO A 130 -15.21 3.10 21.34
CA PRO A 130 -15.62 3.38 22.70
C PRO A 130 -17.14 3.57 22.70
N LYS A 131 -17.88 2.78 23.47
CA LYS A 131 -19.29 3.07 23.71
C LYS A 131 -19.32 4.47 24.30
N THR A 132 -19.89 5.42 23.58
CA THR A 132 -20.26 6.72 24.15
C THR A 132 -21.10 6.42 25.37
N THR A 133 -20.62 6.81 26.55
CA THR A 133 -21.44 6.85 27.76
C THR A 133 -22.53 7.86 27.48
N SER A 134 -23.65 7.33 27.01
CA SER A 134 -24.91 8.03 26.92
C SER A 134 -25.66 7.61 28.18
N GLU A 135 -25.90 8.61 29.03
CA GLU A 135 -26.55 8.59 30.36
C GLU A 135 -25.67 8.18 31.56
#